data_AF-A0A962VT03-F1
#
_entry.id   AF-A0A962VT03-F1
#
_cell.length_a   1.000
_cell.length_b   1.000
_cell.length_c   1.000
_cell.angle_alpha   90.00
_cell.angle_beta   90.00
_cell.angle_gamma   90.00
#
_symmetry.space_group_name_H-M   'P 1'
#
loop_
_entity.id
_entity.type
_entity.pdbx_description
1 polymer ?
#
loop_
_entity_poly.entity_id
_entity_poly.type
_entity_poly.pdbx_seq_one_letter_code
_entity_poly.pdbx_strand_id
1 'polypeptide(L)' 'VEESKEIQPGIIMDYDAEGRIVGIEVLYVSKRAELPLRKAA' A
#
# COMPACT_ATOMS: atom_id res chain seq x y z
N VAL A 1 11.50 -7.25 -4.02
CA VAL A 1 11.37 -6.28 -2.91
C VAL A 1 12.62 -6.39 -2.08
N GLU A 2 13.32 -5.28 -1.88
CA GLU A 2 14.54 -5.22 -1.05
C GLU A 2 14.22 -4.66 0.33
N GLU A 3 13.25 -3.74 0.40
CA GLU A 3 12.82 -3.12 1.64
C GLU A 3 11.30 -2.97 1.68
N SER A 4 10.71 -3.19 2.85
CA SER A 4 9.29 -2.95 3.15
C SER A 4 9.17 -1.98 4.32
N LYS A 5 8.34 -0.95 4.19
CA LYS A 5 8.15 0.08 5.22
C LYS A 5 6.68 0.36 5.47
N GLU A 6 6.27 0.40 6.73
CA GLU A 6 4.96 0.94 7.13
C GLU A 6 5.05 2.47 7.12
N ILE A 7 4.49 3.08 6.08
CA ILE A 7 4.52 4.54 5.89
C ILE A 7 3.38 5.25 6.64
N GLN A 8 2.30 4.52 6.92
CA GLN A 8 1.16 4.94 7.71
C GLN A 8 0.53 3.69 8.35
N PRO A 9 -0.23 3.82 9.45
CA PRO A 9 -0.90 2.69 10.07
C PRO A 9 -1.70 1.83 9.08
N GLY A 10 -1.23 0.59 8.88
CA GLY A 10 -1.80 -0.39 7.96
C GLY A 10 -1.64 -0.06 6.47
N ILE A 11 -0.68 0.79 6.10
CA ILE A 11 -0.23 1.02 4.72
C ILE A 11 1.26 0.72 4.65
N ILE A 12 1.62 -0.32 3.90
CA ILE A 12 2.99 -0.78 3.72
C ILE A 12 3.38 -0.57 2.26
N MET A 13 4.58 -0.04 2.04
CA MET A 13 5.18 0.12 0.71
C MET A 13 6.42 -0.74 0.58
N ASP A 14 6.53 -1.41 -0.56
CA ASP A 14 7.71 -2.16 -0.93
C ASP A 14 8.53 -1.41 -1.96
N TYR A 15 9.84 -1.38 -1.72
CA TYR A 15 10.82 -0.73 -2.58
C TYR A 15 11.76 -1.76 -3.22
N ASP A 16 12.20 -1.48 -4.44
CA ASP A 16 13.32 -2.16 -5.07
C ASP A 16 14.68 -1.52 -4.67
N ALA A 17 15.77 -2.09 -5.19
CA ALA A 17 17.14 -1.64 -4.94
C ALA A 17 17.41 -0.19 -5.34
N GLU A 18 16.62 0.35 -6.28
CA GLU A 18 16.76 1.72 -6.77
C GLU A 18 15.84 2.69 -5.99
N GLY A 19 15.17 2.20 -4.93
CA GLY A 19 14.23 2.99 -4.13
C GLY A 19 12.90 3.26 -4.83
N ARG A 20 12.56 2.51 -5.89
CA ARG A 20 11.29 2.67 -6.60
C ARG A 20 10.22 1.80 -5.93
N ILE A 21 8.99 2.31 -5.91
CA ILE A 21 7.85 1.57 -5.37
C ILE A 21 7.47 0.46 -6.35
N VAL A 22 7.42 -0.76 -5.85
CA VAL A 22 7.03 -1.95 -6.63
C VAL A 22 5.81 -2.67 -6.06
N GLY A 23 5.42 -2.34 -4.82
CA GLY A 23 4.29 -2.94 -4.13
C GLY A 23 3.65 -2.00 -3.13
N ILE A 24 2.34 -2.14 -2.94
CA ILE A 24 1.57 -1.47 -1.88
C ILE A 24 0.67 -2.51 -1.24
N GLU A 25 0.75 -2.65 0.08
CA GLU A 25 -0.17 -3.46 0.86
C GLU A 25 -1.05 -2.55 1.72
N VAL A 26 -2.36 -2.74 1.61
CA VAL A 26 -3.34 -2.01 2.43
C VAL A 26 -3.99 -3.01 3.38
N LEU A 27 -3.67 -2.88 4.67
CA LEU A 27 -4.27 -3.69 5.72
C LEU A 27 -5.62 -3.12 6.14
N TYR A 28 -6.48 -4.01 6.65
CA TYR A 28 -7.81 -3.69 7.19
C TYR A 28 -8.76 -2.97 6.22
N VAL A 29 -8.62 -3.21 4.90
CA VAL A 29 -9.47 -2.56 3.87
C VAL A 29 -10.96 -2.67 4.20
N SER A 30 -11.44 -3.83 4.62
CA SER A 30 -12.85 -4.05 4.96
C SER A 30 -13.33 -3.27 6.19
N LYS A 31 -12.42 -2.77 7.02
CA LYS A 31 -12.70 -1.98 8.23
C LYS A 31 -12.45 -0.48 8.01
N ARG A 32 -11.86 -0.09 6.87
CA ARG A 32 -11.68 1.32 6.50
C ARG A 32 -13.02 1.82 5.99
N ALA A 33 -13.64 2.72 6.75
CA ALA A 33 -15.04 3.11 6.59
C ALA A 33 -15.39 3.73 5.22
N GLU A 34 -14.43 4.38 4.55
CA GLU A 34 -14.66 5.04 3.27
C GLU A 34 -13.39 5.00 2.41
N LEU A 35 -13.29 4.01 1.52
CA LEU A 35 -12.46 4.14 0.34
C LEU A 35 -13.41 4.27 -0.85
N PRO A 36 -13.48 5.43 -1.53
CA PRO A 36 -14.07 5.49 -2.84
C PRO A 36 -13.12 4.72 -3.76
N LEU A 37 -13.26 3.39 -3.79
CA LEU A 37 -12.71 2.59 -4.87
C LEU A 37 -13.43 3.08 -6.12
N ARG A 38 -12.86 4.07 -6.80
CA ARG A 38 -13.23 4.41 -8.17
C ARG A 38 -13.16 3.08 -8.91
N LYS A 39 -14.32 2.58 -9.34
CA LYS A 39 -14.35 1.41 -10.22
C LYS A 39 -13.44 1.76 -11.39
N ALA A 40 -12.37 0.99 -11.55
CA ALA A 40 -11.61 1.02 -12.79
C ALA A 40 -12.61 0.67 -13.89
N ALA A 41 -12.84 1.62 -14.79
CA ALA A 41 -13.67 1.44 -15.98
C ALA A 41 -12.85 0.75 -17.06
#